data_AF-A0A257TMR8-F1
#
_entry.id   AF-A0A257TMR8-F1
#
_cell.length_a   1.000
_cell.length_b   1.000
_cell.length_c   1.000
_cell.angle_alpha   90.00
_cell.angle_beta   90.00
_cell.angle_gamma   90.00
#
_symmetry.space_group_name_H-M   'P 1'
#
loop_
_entity.id
_entity.type
_entity.pdbx_description
1 polymer ?
#
loop_
_entity_poly.entity_id
_entity_poly.type
_entity_poly.pdbx_seq_one_letter_code
_entity_poly.pdbx_strand_id
1 'polypeptide(L)'
;SGNAVCWVTPFRAASDGRPDRIIFRGGPYGAKNDYALQRLEENGPFPEHGPDEGLLMGARNIEPVNGGGDWTVVKPDHWMFQGTGMKAGDRIPGLIGWEYHGQPPDLPGLEVVASGTAWQGGENAQQWTATIYPGPKGNFVFNASTIFWAQGLSSPPGHTLPWSHWSRPHGPDERVQRITKNLFDRATGR
;
A
#
# COMPACT_ATOMS: atom_id res chain seq x y z
N SER A 1 -1.78 -0.94 -2.73
CA SER A 1 -1.20 0.35 -3.14
C SER A 1 -0.78 1.10 -1.90
N GLY A 2 0.25 1.96 -1.98
CA GLY A 2 0.47 2.98 -0.96
C GLY A 2 -0.60 4.07 -1.01
N ASN A 3 -0.69 4.87 0.05
CA ASN A 3 -1.67 5.94 0.28
C ASN A 3 -3.13 5.57 0.00
N ALA A 4 -3.48 4.30 0.19
CA ALA A 4 -4.85 3.84 0.03
C ALA A 4 -5.63 4.09 1.34
N VAL A 5 -6.92 4.40 1.20
CA VAL A 5 -7.85 4.57 2.34
C VAL A 5 -7.39 5.67 3.31
N CYS A 6 -6.89 6.80 2.80
CA CYS A 6 -6.36 7.92 3.60
C CYS A 6 -7.38 9.04 3.90
N TRP A 7 -8.50 9.10 3.17
CA TRP A 7 -9.55 10.10 3.33
C TRP A 7 -10.94 9.45 3.35
N VAL A 8 -11.83 10.01 4.16
CA VAL A 8 -13.28 9.79 4.08
C VAL A 8 -13.81 10.64 2.93
N THR A 9 -14.55 10.03 2.01
CA THR A 9 -15.06 10.70 0.81
C THR A 9 -16.57 10.52 0.62
N PRO A 10 -17.42 11.18 1.43
CA PRO A 10 -18.86 11.05 1.30
C PRO A 10 -19.37 11.65 -0.01
N PHE A 11 -20.43 11.06 -0.55
CA PHE A 11 -21.18 11.64 -1.65
C PHE A 11 -22.10 12.76 -1.16
N ARG A 12 -22.28 13.79 -1.99
CA ARG A 12 -23.23 14.89 -1.77
C ARG A 12 -24.11 15.10 -2.98
N ALA A 13 -25.27 15.70 -2.74
CA ALA A 13 -26.18 16.11 -3.80
C ALA A 13 -25.56 17.20 -4.68
N ALA A 14 -25.96 17.24 -5.95
CA ALA A 14 -25.69 18.37 -6.84
C ALA A 14 -26.43 19.64 -6.37
N SER A 15 -26.07 20.79 -6.95
CA SER A 15 -26.77 22.06 -6.70
C SER A 15 -28.25 22.03 -7.09
N ASP A 16 -28.67 21.09 -7.94
CA ASP A 16 -30.06 20.85 -8.34
C ASP A 16 -30.77 19.79 -7.48
N GLY A 17 -30.15 19.32 -6.40
CA GLY A 17 -30.73 18.39 -5.43
C GLY A 17 -30.61 16.91 -5.78
N ARG A 18 -30.10 16.53 -6.96
CA ARG A 18 -29.88 15.12 -7.29
C ARG A 18 -28.81 14.50 -6.37
N PRO A 19 -29.08 13.37 -5.70
CA PRO A 19 -28.12 12.74 -4.80
C PRO A 19 -26.89 12.19 -5.55
N ASP A 20 -25.79 12.01 -4.82
CA ASP A 20 -24.58 11.33 -5.29
C ASP A 20 -23.98 11.89 -6.60
N ARG A 21 -23.77 13.21 -6.62
CA ARG A 21 -23.17 13.91 -7.77
C ARG A 21 -21.86 14.62 -7.46
N ILE A 22 -21.54 14.80 -6.18
CA ILE A 22 -20.31 15.45 -5.74
C ILE A 22 -19.56 14.50 -4.81
N ILE A 23 -18.26 14.31 -5.06
CA ILE A 23 -17.34 13.66 -4.12
C ILE A 23 -16.76 14.75 -3.23
N PHE A 24 -16.98 14.65 -1.93
CA PHE A 24 -16.47 15.60 -0.94
C PHE A 24 -15.33 14.97 -0.13
N ARG A 25 -14.34 15.77 0.29
CA ARG A 25 -13.31 15.32 1.25
C ARG A 25 -13.83 15.55 2.68
N GLY A 26 -14.35 14.49 3.28
CA GLY A 26 -14.96 14.45 4.62
C GLY A 26 -13.98 14.71 5.75
N GLY A 27 -12.78 14.14 5.65
CA GLY A 27 -11.71 14.23 6.64
C GLY A 27 -10.76 13.03 6.54
N PRO A 28 -9.67 13.00 7.33
CA PRO A 28 -8.70 11.91 7.25
C PRO A 28 -9.31 10.59 7.71
N TYR A 29 -8.87 9.48 7.11
CA TYR A 29 -9.19 8.12 7.54
C TYR A 29 -7.95 7.55 8.21
N GLY A 30 -7.92 7.56 9.54
CA GLY A 30 -6.81 6.95 10.30
C GLY A 30 -6.92 7.00 11.81
N ALA A 31 -8.14 7.14 12.36
CA ALA A 31 -8.38 7.24 13.80
C ALA A 31 -7.39 8.20 14.49
N LYS A 32 -6.61 7.73 15.46
CA LYS A 32 -5.63 8.56 16.19
C LYS A 32 -4.20 8.29 15.76
N ASN A 33 -3.97 7.77 14.55
CA ASN A 33 -2.61 7.59 14.06
C ASN A 33 -1.97 8.96 13.74
N ASP A 34 -0.64 9.02 13.83
CA ASP A 34 0.11 10.28 13.74
C ASP A 34 -0.13 10.99 12.40
N TYR A 35 -0.17 10.23 11.31
CA TYR A 35 -0.40 10.76 9.96
C TYR A 35 -1.77 11.45 9.83
N ALA A 36 -2.84 10.82 10.32
CA ALA A 36 -4.19 11.35 10.26
C ALA A 36 -4.37 12.58 11.19
N LEU A 37 -3.75 12.56 12.38
CA LEU A 37 -3.77 13.70 13.30
C LEU A 37 -3.03 14.91 12.71
N GLN A 38 -1.86 14.69 12.11
CA GLN A 38 -1.13 15.74 11.41
C GLN A 38 -1.98 16.35 10.27
N ARG A 39 -2.66 15.51 9.48
CA ARG A 39 -3.54 16.00 8.41
C ARG A 39 -4.70 16.83 8.94
N LEU A 40 -5.30 16.44 10.06
CA LEU A 40 -6.36 17.19 10.72
C LEU A 40 -5.86 18.56 11.20
N GLU A 41 -4.67 18.62 11.79
CA GLU A 41 -4.05 19.86 12.27
C GLU A 41 -3.70 20.80 11.10
N GLU A 42 -3.06 20.29 10.05
CA GLU A 42 -2.55 21.10 8.94
C GLU A 42 -3.63 21.51 7.94
N ASN A 43 -4.70 20.71 7.77
CA ASN A 43 -5.66 20.87 6.67
C ASN A 43 -7.12 21.00 7.13
N GLY A 44 -7.38 20.93 8.43
CA GLY A 44 -8.71 21.04 8.99
C GLY A 44 -9.29 22.46 8.96
N PRO A 45 -10.51 22.64 9.51
CA PRO A 45 -11.33 21.62 10.14
C PRO A 45 -12.05 20.72 9.13
N PHE A 46 -12.26 19.47 9.52
CA PHE A 46 -13.00 18.47 8.74
C PHE A 46 -14.30 18.09 9.46
N PRO A 47 -15.42 17.90 8.74
CA PRO A 47 -16.68 17.47 9.36
C PRO A 47 -16.70 15.99 9.77
N GLU A 48 -15.77 15.18 9.26
CA GLU A 48 -15.72 13.73 9.51
C GLU A 48 -14.32 13.29 9.91
N HIS A 49 -14.24 12.12 10.54
CA HIS A 49 -12.99 11.47 10.91
C HIS A 49 -13.14 9.96 10.81
N GLY A 50 -12.35 9.32 9.94
CA GLY A 50 -12.45 7.88 9.67
C GLY A 50 -11.72 7.01 10.71
N PRO A 51 -12.04 5.71 10.77
CA PRO A 51 -11.34 4.76 11.64
C PRO A 51 -9.91 4.50 11.16
N ASP A 52 -9.20 3.59 11.82
CA ASP A 52 -7.82 3.23 11.48
C ASP A 52 -7.76 2.42 10.18
N GLU A 53 -7.12 2.96 9.15
CA GLU A 53 -6.92 2.32 7.85
C GLU A 53 -6.11 1.03 7.95
N GLY A 54 -5.23 0.92 8.96
CA GLY A 54 -4.49 -0.28 9.25
C GLY A 54 -5.41 -1.47 9.51
N LEU A 55 -6.55 -1.26 10.18
CA LEU A 55 -7.52 -2.33 10.47
C LEU A 55 -8.21 -2.88 9.21
N LEU A 56 -8.14 -2.16 8.10
CA LEU A 56 -8.65 -2.60 6.80
C LEU A 56 -7.52 -3.07 5.88
N MET A 57 -6.45 -2.29 5.77
CA MET A 57 -5.38 -2.47 4.80
C MET A 57 -4.18 -3.25 5.35
N GLY A 58 -4.14 -3.58 6.64
CA GLY A 58 -3.03 -4.28 7.28
C GLY A 58 -1.75 -3.45 7.43
N ALA A 59 -1.76 -2.17 7.04
CA ALA A 59 -0.67 -1.21 7.22
C ALA A 59 -1.23 0.21 7.03
N ARG A 60 -0.61 1.20 7.66
CA ARG A 60 -1.05 2.61 7.76
C ARG A 60 -0.24 3.56 6.89
N ASN A 61 -0.79 4.74 6.66
CA ASN A 61 0.00 5.87 6.18
C ASN A 61 0.96 6.34 7.27
N ILE A 62 2.14 6.79 6.84
CA ILE A 62 3.27 7.19 7.67
C ILE A 62 3.91 8.44 7.07
N GLU A 63 4.71 9.18 7.82
CA GLU A 63 5.37 10.40 7.34
C GLU A 63 6.90 10.24 7.38
N PRO A 64 7.65 10.44 6.28
CA PRO A 64 7.17 10.68 4.91
C PRO A 64 6.33 9.55 4.31
N VAL A 65 5.23 9.89 3.63
CA VAL A 65 4.36 8.90 2.96
C VAL A 65 4.89 8.44 1.59
N ASN A 66 5.82 9.21 1.03
CA ASN A 66 6.37 9.01 -0.30
C ASN A 66 7.89 8.85 -0.30
N GLY A 67 8.44 8.31 -1.39
CA GLY A 67 9.85 7.99 -1.50
C GLY A 67 10.12 6.86 -2.49
N GLY A 68 11.36 6.39 -2.49
CA GLY A 68 11.82 5.28 -3.31
C GLY A 68 12.65 4.26 -2.52
N GLY A 69 12.57 2.98 -2.89
CA GLY A 69 13.37 1.93 -2.26
C GLY A 69 13.16 0.56 -2.88
N ASP A 70 13.79 -0.45 -2.27
CA ASP A 70 13.71 -1.84 -2.71
C ASP A 70 12.61 -2.58 -1.95
N TRP A 71 11.81 -3.40 -2.61
CA TRP A 71 10.87 -4.30 -1.93
C TRP A 71 11.60 -5.56 -1.49
N THR A 72 11.78 -5.76 -0.18
CA THR A 72 12.69 -6.76 0.39
C THR A 72 11.95 -7.83 1.18
N VAL A 73 12.16 -9.11 0.83
CA VAL A 73 11.47 -10.25 1.44
C VAL A 73 11.93 -10.47 2.88
N VAL A 74 10.98 -10.69 3.78
CA VAL A 74 11.22 -11.05 5.19
C VAL A 74 10.80 -12.49 5.48
N LYS A 75 9.72 -12.97 4.88
CA LYS A 75 9.13 -14.28 5.17
C LYS A 75 9.06 -15.18 3.93
N PRO A 76 10.21 -15.67 3.41
CA PRO A 76 10.27 -16.39 2.14
C PRO A 76 9.49 -17.72 2.13
N ASP A 77 9.31 -18.34 3.29
CA ASP A 77 8.57 -19.61 3.42
C ASP A 77 7.04 -19.43 3.34
N HIS A 78 6.54 -18.20 3.29
CA HIS A 78 5.11 -17.94 3.12
C HIS A 78 4.66 -18.37 1.72
N TRP A 79 3.50 -19.04 1.63
CA TRP A 79 2.99 -19.68 0.40
C TRP A 79 2.92 -18.74 -0.82
N MET A 80 2.76 -17.43 -0.60
CA MET A 80 2.73 -16.44 -1.70
C MET A 80 4.05 -16.40 -2.50
N PHE A 81 5.17 -16.80 -1.89
CA PHE A 81 6.49 -16.81 -2.52
C PHE A 81 6.82 -18.15 -3.22
N GLN A 82 5.92 -19.13 -3.18
CA GLN A 82 6.15 -20.43 -3.82
C GLN A 82 6.51 -20.27 -5.31
N GLY A 83 7.61 -20.90 -5.73
CA GLY A 83 8.08 -20.86 -7.11
C GLY A 83 8.73 -19.53 -7.53
N THR A 84 8.94 -18.58 -6.61
CA THR A 84 9.73 -17.36 -6.87
C THR A 84 11.23 -17.59 -6.72
N GLY A 85 11.63 -18.58 -5.91
CA GLY A 85 13.02 -18.81 -5.50
C GLY A 85 13.60 -17.76 -4.56
N MET A 86 12.79 -16.79 -4.11
CA MET A 86 13.23 -15.70 -3.24
C MET A 86 13.57 -16.21 -1.83
N LYS A 87 14.58 -15.61 -1.23
CA LYS A 87 15.07 -15.84 0.13
C LYS A 87 14.88 -14.61 0.99
N ALA A 88 15.02 -14.77 2.31
CA ALA A 88 15.02 -13.64 3.23
C ALA A 88 16.16 -12.67 2.84
N GLY A 89 15.83 -11.38 2.71
CA GLY A 89 16.75 -10.34 2.26
C GLY A 89 16.86 -10.18 0.75
N ASP A 90 16.24 -11.05 -0.07
CA ASP A 90 16.17 -10.82 -1.51
C ASP A 90 15.30 -9.60 -1.82
N ARG A 91 15.75 -8.84 -2.82
CA ARG A 91 15.20 -7.52 -3.15
C ARG A 91 14.62 -7.49 -4.56
N ILE A 92 13.55 -6.73 -4.72
CA ILE A 92 13.07 -6.26 -6.02
C ILE A 92 13.42 -4.77 -6.10
N PRO A 93 14.53 -4.41 -6.78
CA PRO A 93 15.05 -3.05 -6.71
C PRO A 93 14.09 -2.01 -7.25
N GLY A 94 13.98 -0.88 -6.56
CA GLY A 94 13.15 0.26 -6.99
C GLY A 94 11.63 0.01 -7.01
N LEU A 95 11.15 -1.11 -6.45
CA LEU A 95 9.72 -1.44 -6.44
C LEU A 95 8.93 -0.71 -5.34
N ILE A 96 9.58 -0.08 -4.36
CA ILE A 96 8.90 0.78 -3.39
C ILE A 96 8.80 2.20 -3.96
N GLY A 97 7.58 2.72 -4.00
CA GLY A 97 7.26 4.08 -4.44
C GLY A 97 5.93 4.12 -5.20
N TRP A 98 5.42 5.26 -5.64
CA TRP A 98 5.75 6.61 -5.16
C TRP A 98 5.42 6.73 -3.67
N GLU A 99 4.31 6.13 -3.24
CA GLU A 99 3.84 6.12 -1.86
C GLU A 99 3.80 4.68 -1.32
N TYR A 100 3.91 4.54 0.00
CA TYR A 100 3.98 3.26 0.70
C TYR A 100 3.28 3.35 2.07
N HIS A 101 3.02 2.19 2.67
CA HIS A 101 2.45 2.09 4.02
C HIS A 101 3.51 1.55 5.00
N GLY A 102 3.26 1.70 6.30
CA GLY A 102 4.06 1.09 7.35
C GLY A 102 3.21 0.84 8.58
N GLN A 103 3.86 0.73 9.75
CA GLN A 103 3.18 0.64 11.05
C GLN A 103 1.99 -0.34 11.04
N PRO A 104 2.23 -1.66 10.86
CA PRO A 104 1.15 -2.64 10.82
C PRO A 104 0.35 -2.60 12.14
N PRO A 105 -0.98 -2.82 12.10
CA PRO A 105 -1.78 -2.94 13.31
C PRO A 105 -1.54 -4.28 14.01
N ASP A 106 -1.98 -4.38 15.26
CA ASP A 106 -2.13 -5.66 15.94
C ASP A 106 -3.45 -6.33 15.50
N LEU A 107 -3.36 -7.12 14.42
CA LEU A 107 -4.47 -7.91 13.88
C LEU A 107 -4.16 -9.41 14.00
N PRO A 108 -5.11 -10.24 14.49
CA PRO A 108 -4.92 -11.67 14.58
C PRO A 108 -4.52 -12.30 13.24
N GLY A 109 -3.39 -13.02 13.22
CA GLY A 109 -2.88 -13.69 12.04
C GLY A 109 -2.25 -12.78 10.99
N LEU A 110 -2.00 -11.50 11.30
CA LEU A 110 -1.25 -10.61 10.41
C LEU A 110 0.22 -11.00 10.38
N GLU A 111 0.75 -11.12 9.16
CA GLU A 111 2.13 -11.45 8.88
C GLU A 111 2.79 -10.33 8.08
N VAL A 112 3.96 -9.86 8.52
CA VAL A 112 4.83 -9.00 7.71
C VAL A 112 5.64 -9.90 6.77
N VAL A 113 5.37 -9.80 5.47
CA VAL A 113 5.98 -10.66 4.45
C VAL A 113 7.18 -10.02 3.76
N ALA A 114 7.23 -8.69 3.77
CA ALA A 114 8.34 -7.89 3.28
C ALA A 114 8.39 -6.55 4.02
N SER A 115 9.58 -5.99 4.16
CA SER A 115 9.79 -4.69 4.81
C SER A 115 11.11 -4.07 4.37
N GLY A 116 11.30 -2.80 4.64
CA GLY A 116 12.57 -2.15 4.37
C GLY A 116 12.50 -0.64 4.59
N THR A 117 13.51 0.04 4.09
CA THR A 117 13.60 1.50 4.15
C THR A 117 13.36 2.09 2.77
N ALA A 118 12.53 3.11 2.71
CA ALA A 118 12.37 4.00 1.57
C ALA A 118 12.94 5.38 1.92
N TRP A 119 13.29 6.13 0.88
CA TRP A 119 13.92 7.44 1.02
C TRP A 119 13.15 8.49 0.24
N GLN A 120 12.54 9.46 0.93
CA GLN A 120 11.98 10.64 0.29
C GLN A 120 13.14 11.56 -0.14
N GLY A 121 13.25 11.78 -1.45
CA GLY A 121 14.28 12.67 -1.99
C GLY A 121 15.70 12.12 -1.82
N GLY A 122 15.86 10.82 -1.56
CA GLY A 122 17.15 10.16 -1.36
C GLY A 122 17.78 10.36 0.03
N GLU A 123 17.15 11.15 0.90
CA GLU A 123 17.75 11.58 2.18
C GLU A 123 16.88 11.29 3.40
N ASN A 124 15.56 11.48 3.28
CA ASN A 124 14.63 11.30 4.40
C ASN A 124 14.14 9.85 4.47
N ALA A 125 14.69 9.07 5.41
CA ALA A 125 14.34 7.65 5.58
C ALA A 125 12.94 7.45 6.19
N GLN A 126 12.26 6.39 5.75
CA GLN A 126 11.06 5.87 6.37
C GLN A 126 10.98 4.34 6.23
N GLN A 127 10.53 3.66 7.27
CA GLN A 127 10.31 2.21 7.29
C GLN A 127 8.93 1.86 6.74
N TRP A 128 8.89 1.01 5.73
CA TRP A 128 7.65 0.50 5.13
C TRP A 128 7.48 -0.99 5.46
N THR A 129 6.24 -1.48 5.41
CA THR A 129 5.91 -2.89 5.66
C THR A 129 4.80 -3.39 4.74
N ALA A 130 5.06 -4.47 4.04
CA ALA A 130 4.05 -5.23 3.31
C ALA A 130 3.50 -6.37 4.18
N THR A 131 2.18 -6.49 4.20
CA THR A 131 1.48 -7.40 5.12
C THR A 131 0.48 -8.28 4.41
N ILE A 132 0.19 -9.42 5.03
CA ILE A 132 -0.95 -10.27 4.67
C ILE A 132 -1.64 -10.75 5.94
N TYR A 133 -2.97 -10.81 5.94
CA TYR A 133 -3.72 -11.35 7.08
C TYR A 133 -5.02 -12.05 6.62
N PRO A 134 -5.51 -13.05 7.36
CA PRO A 134 -6.75 -13.75 7.05
C PRO A 134 -7.98 -12.95 7.45
N GLY A 135 -9.04 -13.03 6.64
CA GLY A 135 -10.36 -12.49 6.94
C GLY A 135 -11.31 -13.55 7.50
N PRO A 136 -12.40 -13.14 8.17
CA PRO A 136 -13.32 -14.05 8.86
C PRO A 136 -14.11 -15.00 7.94
N LYS A 137 -14.08 -14.79 6.62
CA LYS A 137 -14.79 -15.60 5.62
C LYS A 137 -13.86 -16.48 4.78
N GLY A 138 -12.67 -16.79 5.31
CA GLY A 138 -11.66 -17.57 4.58
C GLY A 138 -10.97 -16.79 3.45
N ASN A 139 -11.24 -15.48 3.34
CA ASN A 139 -10.50 -14.57 2.47
C ASN A 139 -9.18 -14.15 3.13
N PHE A 140 -8.38 -13.36 2.43
CA PHE A 140 -7.21 -12.69 2.99
C PHE A 140 -7.12 -11.27 2.42
N VAL A 141 -6.35 -10.41 3.09
CA VAL A 141 -5.99 -9.08 2.60
C VAL A 141 -4.49 -9.02 2.48
N PHE A 142 -4.00 -8.73 1.28
CA PHE A 142 -2.57 -8.50 1.01
C PHE A 142 -2.35 -7.03 0.69
N ASN A 143 -1.39 -6.41 1.38
CA ASN A 143 -0.93 -5.08 1.11
C ASN A 143 0.56 -5.11 0.73
N ALA A 144 0.84 -4.85 -0.55
CA ALA A 144 2.20 -4.79 -1.07
C ALA A 144 3.00 -3.57 -0.60
N SER A 145 2.35 -2.57 0.02
CA SER A 145 2.99 -1.35 0.52
C SER A 145 3.74 -0.53 -0.54
N THR A 146 3.21 -0.48 -1.76
CA THR A 146 3.77 0.33 -2.85
C THR A 146 2.71 0.64 -3.91
N ILE A 147 2.76 1.85 -4.50
CA ILE A 147 2.01 2.18 -5.73
C ILE A 147 2.61 1.43 -6.94
N PHE A 148 3.92 1.20 -6.94
CA PHE A 148 4.63 0.63 -8.07
C PHE A 148 4.45 -0.88 -8.25
N TRP A 149 3.63 -1.56 -7.44
CA TRP A 149 3.40 -3.01 -7.60
C TRP A 149 2.99 -3.37 -9.04
N ALA A 150 2.09 -2.58 -9.64
CA ALA A 150 1.63 -2.80 -11.01
C ALA A 150 2.74 -2.66 -12.06
N GLN A 151 3.80 -1.91 -11.75
CA GLN A 151 4.96 -1.73 -12.63
C GLN A 151 5.74 -3.03 -12.79
N GLY A 152 5.71 -3.90 -11.77
CA GLY A 152 6.27 -5.25 -11.82
C GLY A 152 5.38 -6.27 -12.55
N LEU A 153 4.15 -5.92 -12.94
CA LEU A 153 3.22 -6.85 -13.60
C LEU A 153 3.33 -6.82 -15.13
N SER A 154 3.33 -5.63 -15.73
CA SER A 154 3.25 -5.49 -17.18
C SER A 154 3.73 -4.12 -17.65
N SER A 155 4.16 -4.02 -18.91
CA SER A 155 4.53 -2.76 -19.57
C SER A 155 3.79 -2.64 -20.90
N PRO A 156 2.53 -2.16 -20.91
CA PRO A 156 1.77 -2.03 -22.14
C PRO A 156 2.37 -0.99 -23.10
N PRO A 157 2.04 -1.02 -24.40
CA PRO A 157 2.56 -0.04 -25.36
C PRO A 157 2.30 1.41 -24.92
N GLY A 158 3.32 2.26 -25.02
CA GLY A 158 3.26 3.67 -24.62
C GLY A 158 3.41 3.92 -23.11
N HIS A 159 3.50 2.87 -22.29
CA HIS A 159 3.73 3.01 -20.86
C HIS A 159 5.16 3.49 -20.55
N THR A 160 5.28 4.44 -19.63
CA THR A 160 6.57 4.98 -19.18
C THR A 160 6.72 4.73 -17.69
N LEU A 161 7.84 4.11 -17.29
CA LEU A 161 8.15 3.88 -15.89
C LEU A 161 8.39 5.22 -15.18
N PRO A 162 7.75 5.46 -14.02
CA PRO A 162 7.91 6.71 -13.29
C PRO A 162 9.34 6.87 -12.77
N TRP A 163 9.80 8.11 -12.67
CA TRP A 163 11.04 8.49 -11.99
C TRP A 163 10.67 9.46 -10.87
N SER A 164 11.00 9.12 -9.62
CA SER A 164 10.70 9.97 -8.48
C SER A 164 11.59 9.62 -7.29
N HIS A 165 11.86 10.61 -6.42
CA HIS A 165 12.67 10.44 -5.21
C HIS A 165 14.01 9.72 -5.47
N TRP A 166 14.66 10.03 -6.61
CA TRP A 166 15.90 9.39 -7.08
C TRP A 166 15.82 7.86 -7.22
N SER A 167 14.61 7.35 -7.46
CA SER A 167 14.31 5.94 -7.64
C SER A 167 13.34 5.72 -8.80
N ARG A 168 13.29 4.49 -9.29
CA ARG A 168 12.34 4.06 -10.31
C ARG A 168 12.13 2.54 -10.24
N PRO A 169 10.94 2.04 -10.57
CA PRO A 169 10.76 0.63 -10.87
C PRO A 169 11.47 0.29 -12.19
N HIS A 170 11.86 -0.97 -12.34
CA HIS A 170 12.58 -1.47 -13.52
C HIS A 170 11.66 -2.10 -14.59
N GLY A 171 10.35 -2.08 -14.36
CA GLY A 171 9.36 -2.70 -15.22
C GLY A 171 9.00 -4.12 -14.76
N PRO A 172 8.44 -4.94 -15.67
CA PRO A 172 7.94 -6.27 -15.33
C PRO A 172 9.00 -7.14 -14.65
N ASP A 173 8.59 -7.84 -13.58
CA ASP A 173 9.45 -8.72 -12.80
C ASP A 173 8.72 -10.05 -12.57
N GLU A 174 9.34 -11.16 -12.98
CA GLU A 174 8.75 -12.49 -12.88
C GLU A 174 8.37 -12.88 -11.45
N ARG A 175 9.08 -12.36 -10.44
CA ARG A 175 8.79 -12.61 -9.03
C ARG A 175 7.50 -11.91 -8.61
N VAL A 176 7.30 -10.65 -9.01
CA VAL A 176 6.06 -9.90 -8.76
C VAL A 176 4.88 -10.57 -9.46
N GLN A 177 5.06 -11.00 -10.70
CA GLN A 177 4.04 -11.74 -11.46
C GLN A 177 3.70 -13.08 -10.77
N ARG A 178 4.71 -13.84 -10.33
CA ARG A 178 4.52 -15.11 -9.63
C ARG A 178 3.81 -14.92 -8.30
N ILE A 179 4.23 -13.96 -7.48
CA ILE A 179 3.55 -13.63 -6.20
C ILE A 179 2.08 -13.30 -6.47
N THR A 180 1.82 -12.43 -7.44
CA THR A 180 0.46 -12.02 -7.80
C THR A 180 -0.37 -13.19 -8.31
N LYS A 181 0.21 -14.08 -9.12
CA LYS A 181 -0.45 -15.31 -9.55
C LYS A 181 -0.79 -16.21 -8.36
N ASN A 182 0.13 -16.45 -7.43
CA ASN A 182 -0.10 -17.30 -6.27
C ASN A 182 -1.24 -16.75 -5.39
N LEU A 183 -1.29 -15.42 -5.19
CA LEU A 183 -2.38 -14.75 -4.49
C LEU A 183 -3.73 -15.01 -5.20
N PHE A 184 -3.80 -14.81 -6.53
CA PHE A 184 -5.03 -15.04 -7.27
C PHE A 184 -5.46 -16.51 -7.33
N ASP A 185 -4.51 -17.44 -7.50
CA ASP A 185 -4.80 -18.87 -7.50
C ASP A 185 -5.43 -19.26 -6.16
N ARG A 186 -4.84 -18.83 -5.03
CA ARG A 186 -5.41 -19.11 -3.70
C ARG A 186 -6.75 -18.42 -3.47
N ALA A 187 -6.93 -17.18 -3.93
CA ALA A 187 -8.21 -16.47 -3.82
C ALA A 187 -9.33 -17.12 -4.66
N THR A 188 -8.98 -17.85 -5.72
CA THR A 188 -9.92 -18.48 -6.65
C THR A 188 -9.99 -20.00 -6.55
N GLY A 189 -9.22 -20.62 -5.64
CA GLY A 189 -9.18 -22.07 -5.43
C GLY A 189 -8.53 -22.85 -6.58
N ARG A 190 -7.53 -22.28 -7.25
CA ARG A 190 -6.78 -22.90 -8.36
C ARG A 190 -5.41 -23.42 -7.92
#